data_AF-A0A6G3MM47-F1
#
_entry.id   AF-A0A6G3MM47-F1
#
_cell.length_a   1.000
_cell.length_b   1.000
_cell.length_c   1.000
_cell.angle_alpha   90.00
_cell.angle_beta   90.00
_cell.angle_gamma   90.00
#
_symmetry.space_group_name_H-M   'P 1'
#
loop_
_entity.id
_entity.type
_entity.pdbx_description
1 polymer ?
#
loop_
_entity_poly.entity_id
_entity_poly.type
_entity_poly.pdbx_seq_one_letter_code
_entity_poly.pdbx_strand_id
1 'polypeptide(L)'
;TLNMTSEEIYNQLARIVENVNVIISCNSDESSGMGNIMVDPRKGTVGFGSGLMGWAFDIPTIAAIYNKYMSKPDQTPQQAKENIAKLTERLWGDWFYDKKTNKWSKTKKDGYERGFASLFLDVIIKIVKFCNEKGNDDKLAKFFSNMGPHV
;
A
#
# COMPACT_ATOMS: atom_id res chain seq x y z
N THR A 1 19.57 1.23 11.49
CA THR A 1 18.92 2.37 12.18
C THR A 1 18.27 3.28 11.15
N LEU A 2 17.11 2.90 10.60
CA LEU A 2 16.28 3.79 9.81
C LEU A 2 14.94 3.92 10.52
N ASN A 3 14.92 4.80 11.53
CA ASN A 3 13.71 5.19 12.26
C ASN A 3 12.93 6.24 11.45
N MET A 4 12.73 6.01 10.15
CA MET A 4 11.89 6.88 9.34
C MET A 4 10.43 6.63 9.71
N THR A 5 9.65 7.70 9.73
CA THR A 5 8.20 7.63 9.89
C THR A 5 7.56 7.05 8.64
N SER A 6 6.37 6.47 8.77
CA SER A 6 5.63 5.91 7.63
C SER A 6 5.30 6.96 6.57
N GLU A 7 5.14 8.23 6.95
CA GLU A 7 4.93 9.35 6.01
C GLU A 7 6.22 9.68 5.22
N GLU A 8 7.39 9.68 5.86
CA GLU A 8 8.67 9.91 5.19
C GLU A 8 9.00 8.81 4.18
N ILE A 9 8.76 7.54 4.54
CA ILE A 9 8.95 6.41 3.63
C ILE A 9 8.02 6.55 2.42
N TYR A 10 6.75 6.88 2.63
CA TYR A 10 5.82 7.11 1.53
C TYR A 10 6.31 8.23 0.60
N ASN A 11 6.72 9.38 1.16
CA ASN A 11 7.19 10.50 0.36
C ASN A 11 8.45 10.14 -0.45
N GLN A 12 9.35 9.33 0.12
CA GLN A 12 10.52 8.83 -0.61
C GLN A 12 10.12 7.89 -1.75
N LEU A 13 9.21 6.95 -1.50
CA LEU A 13 8.70 6.04 -2.54
C LEU A 13 8.00 6.80 -3.67
N ALA A 14 7.18 7.79 -3.33
CA ALA A 14 6.51 8.65 -4.31
C ALA A 14 7.51 9.42 -5.18
N ARG A 15 8.56 9.99 -4.57
CA ARG A 15 9.65 10.66 -5.31
C ARG A 15 10.40 9.72 -6.24
N ILE A 16 10.64 8.47 -5.84
CA ILE A 16 11.30 7.48 -6.69
C ILE A 16 10.43 7.18 -7.93
N VAL A 17 9.13 6.97 -7.74
CA VAL A 17 8.19 6.75 -8.84
C VAL A 17 8.14 7.96 -9.78
N GLU A 18 8.10 9.18 -9.23
CA GLU A 18 8.12 10.41 -10.01
C GLU A 18 9.42 10.57 -10.82
N ASN A 19 10.58 10.32 -10.21
CA ASN A 19 11.86 10.37 -10.90
C ASN A 19 11.94 9.38 -12.08
N VAL A 20 11.38 8.17 -11.92
CA VAL A 20 11.30 7.19 -13.01
C VAL A 20 10.42 7.73 -14.14
N ASN A 21 9.27 8.31 -13.81
CA ASN A 21 8.39 8.94 -14.80
C ASN A 21 9.05 10.11 -15.54
N VAL A 22 9.87 10.91 -14.85
CA VAL A 22 10.66 11.98 -15.49
C VAL A 22 11.62 11.38 -16.53
N ILE A 23 12.37 10.34 -16.19
CA ILE A 23 13.30 9.67 -17.13
C ILE A 23 12.54 9.12 -18.34
N ILE A 24 11.40 8.46 -18.10
CA ILE A 24 10.53 7.95 -19.17
C ILE A 24 10.10 9.10 -20.08
N SER A 25 9.60 10.21 -19.52
CA SER A 25 9.13 11.36 -20.28
C SER A 25 10.22 12.02 -21.13
N CYS A 26 11.48 11.97 -20.70
CA CYS A 26 12.61 12.51 -21.48
C CYS A 26 12.98 11.63 -22.68
N ASN A 27 12.62 10.35 -22.67
CA ASN A 27 12.99 9.38 -23.69
C ASN A 27 11.81 8.87 -24.52
N SER A 28 10.59 9.30 -24.21
CA SER A 28 9.37 8.93 -24.92
C SER A 28 8.77 10.15 -25.61
N ASP A 29 8.76 10.15 -26.94
CA ASP A 29 7.93 11.10 -27.70
C ASP A 29 6.48 10.60 -27.70
N GLU A 30 5.51 11.47 -27.38
CA GLU A 30 4.07 11.15 -27.49
C GLU A 30 3.65 10.77 -28.92
N SER A 31 4.46 11.09 -29.92
CA SER A 31 4.26 10.68 -31.31
C SER A 31 4.78 9.27 -31.63
N SER A 32 5.52 8.64 -30.71
CA SER A 32 5.96 7.26 -30.86
C SER A 32 4.79 6.32 -30.61
N GLY A 33 4.58 5.31 -31.47
CA GLY A 33 3.46 4.36 -31.38
C GLY A 33 3.43 3.47 -30.14
N MET A 34 4.24 3.78 -29.11
CA MET A 34 4.37 3.04 -27.86
C MET A 34 3.29 3.40 -26.82
N GLY A 35 2.56 4.51 -27.02
CA GLY A 35 1.48 4.93 -26.12
C GLY A 35 1.98 5.42 -24.76
N ASN A 36 1.08 5.46 -23.76
CA ASN A 36 1.42 5.95 -22.42
C ASN A 36 2.16 4.88 -21.61
N ILE A 37 3.48 5.01 -21.54
CA ILE A 37 4.39 4.12 -20.80
C ILE A 37 4.71 4.60 -19.37
N MET A 38 4.00 5.62 -18.86
CA MET A 38 4.20 6.11 -17.49
C MET A 38 3.82 5.06 -16.45
N VAL A 39 4.61 4.99 -15.37
CA VAL A 39 4.37 4.11 -14.24
C VAL A 39 3.45 4.78 -13.22
N ASP A 40 2.43 4.03 -12.80
CA ASP A 40 1.50 4.41 -11.75
C ASP A 40 1.25 3.21 -10.81
N PRO A 41 1.59 3.33 -9.51
CA PRO A 41 1.32 2.30 -8.52
C PRO A 41 -0.16 1.92 -8.40
N ARG A 42 -1.09 2.84 -8.69
CA ARG A 42 -2.54 2.57 -8.71
C ARG A 42 -2.96 1.62 -9.82
N LYS A 43 -2.19 1.56 -10.91
CA LYS A 43 -2.45 0.66 -12.04
C LYS A 43 -1.78 -0.71 -11.87
N GLY A 44 -1.07 -0.94 -10.75
CA GLY A 44 -0.32 -2.18 -10.52
C GLY A 44 0.99 -2.26 -11.31
N THR A 45 1.45 -1.16 -11.91
CA THR A 45 2.71 -1.14 -12.68
C THR A 45 3.96 -1.04 -11.79
N VAL A 46 3.79 -0.77 -10.49
CA VAL A 46 4.86 -0.65 -9.51
C VAL A 46 4.64 -1.65 -8.38
N GLY A 47 5.66 -2.48 -8.14
CA GLY A 47 5.75 -3.36 -6.97
C GLY A 47 6.77 -2.82 -5.96
N PHE A 48 6.46 -2.98 -4.68
CA PHE A 48 7.35 -2.63 -3.58
C PHE A 48 7.80 -3.91 -2.88
N GLY A 49 9.08 -4.01 -2.55
CA GLY A 49 9.63 -5.22 -1.95
C GLY A 49 10.99 -5.00 -1.32
N SER A 50 11.41 -6.01 -0.56
CA SER A 50 12.76 -6.10 -0.01
C SER A 50 13.33 -7.47 -0.35
N GLY A 51 14.36 -7.49 -1.21
CA GLY A 51 15.02 -8.74 -1.60
C GLY A 51 15.70 -9.46 -0.44
N LEU A 52 16.22 -8.71 0.55
CA LEU A 52 16.84 -9.28 1.74
C LEU A 52 15.84 -9.98 2.65
N MET A 53 14.64 -9.42 2.78
CA MET A 53 13.58 -9.98 3.62
C MET A 53 12.65 -10.94 2.87
N GLY A 54 12.82 -11.10 1.56
CA GLY A 54 12.07 -12.05 0.74
C GLY A 54 10.59 -11.73 0.54
N TRP A 55 10.18 -10.46 0.65
CA TRP A 55 8.79 -10.06 0.41
C TRP A 55 8.69 -9.01 -0.70
N ALA A 56 7.59 -9.07 -1.44
CA ALA A 56 7.19 -8.07 -2.42
C ALA A 56 5.66 -8.02 -2.51
N PHE A 57 5.13 -6.86 -2.88
CA PHE A 57 3.71 -6.64 -3.05
C PHE A 57 3.45 -5.55 -4.09
N ASP A 58 2.26 -5.55 -4.66
CA ASP A 58 1.70 -4.45 -5.43
C ASP A 58 0.46 -3.87 -4.71
N ILE A 59 0.05 -2.66 -5.08
CA ILE A 59 -1.13 -2.04 -4.47
C ILE A 59 -2.42 -2.82 -4.79
N PRO A 60 -2.63 -3.33 -6.01
CA PRO A 60 -3.83 -4.11 -6.32
C PRO A 60 -3.97 -5.41 -5.51
N THR A 61 -2.90 -6.17 -5.27
CA THR A 61 -2.98 -7.38 -4.43
C THR A 61 -3.32 -7.01 -3.00
N ILE A 62 -2.72 -5.95 -2.47
CA ILE A 62 -3.07 -5.45 -1.13
C ILE A 62 -4.53 -5.02 -1.05
N ALA A 63 -5.02 -4.29 -2.04
CA ALA A 63 -6.42 -3.88 -2.10
C ALA A 63 -7.37 -5.09 -2.15
N ALA A 64 -7.02 -6.15 -2.87
CA ALA A 64 -7.75 -7.41 -2.89
C ALA A 64 -7.77 -8.10 -1.52
N ILE A 65 -6.62 -8.13 -0.84
CA ILE A 65 -6.46 -8.65 0.51
C ILE A 65 -7.36 -7.86 1.48
N TYR A 66 -7.27 -6.53 1.51
CA TYR A 66 -8.13 -5.69 2.36
C TYR A 66 -9.61 -5.82 2.03
N ASN A 67 -9.98 -5.93 0.75
CA ASN A 67 -11.38 -6.14 0.37
C ASN A 67 -11.90 -7.45 0.96
N LYS A 68 -11.11 -8.53 0.93
CA LYS A 68 -11.50 -9.82 1.54
C LYS A 68 -11.73 -9.70 3.05
N TYR A 69 -10.98 -8.86 3.75
CA TYR A 69 -11.10 -8.68 5.20
C TYR A 69 -12.21 -7.69 5.61
N MET A 70 -12.44 -6.63 4.83
CA MET A 70 -13.39 -5.56 5.18
C MET A 70 -14.80 -5.77 4.59
N SER A 71 -14.96 -6.65 3.60
CA SER A 71 -16.23 -6.86 2.92
C SER A 71 -17.09 -7.96 3.52
N LYS A 72 -18.41 -7.82 3.36
CA LYS A 72 -19.42 -8.81 3.78
C LYS A 72 -19.36 -10.08 2.91
N PRO A 73 -19.72 -11.25 3.45
CA PRO A 73 -19.65 -12.54 2.74
C PRO A 73 -20.51 -12.65 1.47
N ASP A 74 -21.52 -11.79 1.28
CA ASP A 74 -22.46 -11.85 0.13
C ASP A 74 -22.07 -10.94 -1.06
N GLN A 75 -20.82 -10.52 -1.20
CA GLN A 75 -20.41 -9.68 -2.34
C GLN A 75 -20.36 -10.46 -3.65
N THR A 76 -20.99 -9.91 -4.69
CA THR A 76 -20.86 -10.43 -6.05
C THR A 76 -19.46 -10.17 -6.62
N PRO A 77 -18.97 -10.99 -7.56
CA PRO A 77 -17.63 -10.82 -8.16
C PRO A 77 -17.41 -9.43 -8.77
N GLN A 78 -18.45 -8.82 -9.34
CA GLN A 78 -18.41 -7.47 -9.88
C GLN A 78 -18.25 -6.40 -8.79
N GLN A 79 -18.99 -6.52 -7.67
CA GLN A 79 -18.86 -5.58 -6.55
C GLN A 79 -17.49 -5.67 -5.88
N ALA A 80 -16.94 -6.88 -5.75
CA ALA A 80 -15.60 -7.08 -5.24
C ALA A 80 -14.56 -6.36 -6.13
N LYS A 81 -14.67 -6.49 -7.46
CA LYS A 81 -13.77 -5.82 -8.41
C LYS A 81 -13.85 -4.30 -8.32
N GLU A 82 -15.05 -3.74 -8.23
CA GLU A 82 -15.24 -2.29 -8.06
C GLU A 82 -14.68 -1.78 -6.72
N ASN A 83 -14.88 -2.54 -5.63
CA ASN A 83 -14.37 -2.18 -4.32
C ASN A 83 -12.84 -2.21 -4.29
N ILE A 84 -12.23 -3.22 -4.92
CA ILE A 84 -10.78 -3.29 -5.09
C ILE A 84 -10.28 -2.08 -5.86
N ALA A 85 -10.89 -1.73 -7.00
CA ALA A 85 -10.50 -0.54 -7.77
C ALA A 85 -10.58 0.74 -6.93
N LYS A 86 -11.67 0.94 -6.18
CA LYS A 86 -11.84 2.08 -5.26
C LYS A 86 -10.80 2.09 -4.15
N LEU A 87 -10.45 0.94 -3.59
CA LEU A 87 -9.42 0.81 -2.55
C LEU A 87 -8.03 1.09 -3.11
N THR A 88 -7.70 0.55 -4.28
CA THR A 88 -6.42 0.79 -4.96
C THR A 88 -6.20 2.28 -5.24
N GLU A 89 -7.24 2.99 -5.70
CA GLU A 89 -7.19 4.44 -5.90
C GLU A 89 -7.00 5.21 -4.59
N ARG A 90 -7.61 4.74 -3.50
CA ARG A 90 -7.54 5.38 -2.17
C ARG A 90 -6.25 5.08 -1.43
N LEU A 91 -5.61 3.95 -1.70
CA LEU A 91 -4.37 3.59 -1.04
C LEU A 91 -3.25 4.53 -1.49
N TRP A 92 -3.15 4.86 -2.79
CA TRP A 92 -2.07 5.68 -3.30
C TRP A 92 -2.48 7.14 -3.58
N GLY A 93 -1.65 8.08 -3.15
CA GLY A 93 -1.83 9.53 -3.38
C GLY A 93 -2.32 10.25 -2.13
N ASP A 94 -2.91 11.42 -2.32
CA ASP A 94 -3.42 12.29 -1.24
C ASP A 94 -4.80 11.85 -0.73
N TRP A 95 -4.82 10.61 -0.24
CA TRP A 95 -5.94 10.03 0.46
C TRP A 95 -5.55 9.77 1.90
N PHE A 96 -6.38 10.28 2.80
CA PHE A 96 -6.19 10.15 4.23
C PHE A 96 -7.29 9.28 4.81
N TYR A 97 -6.94 8.47 5.78
CA TYR A 97 -7.81 7.51 6.44
C TYR A 97 -7.72 7.71 7.95
N ASP A 98 -8.90 7.72 8.58
CA ASP A 98 -9.01 7.73 10.03
C ASP A 98 -9.36 6.33 10.53
N LYS A 99 -8.42 5.73 11.26
CA LYS A 99 -8.56 4.40 11.90
C LYS A 99 -9.72 4.34 12.91
N LYS A 100 -10.12 5.47 13.51
CA LYS A 100 -11.20 5.52 14.51
C LYS A 100 -12.57 5.52 13.85
N THR A 101 -12.75 6.33 12.82
CA THR A 101 -14.05 6.48 12.14
C THR A 101 -14.22 5.56 10.93
N ASN A 102 -13.17 4.86 10.50
CA ASN A 102 -13.13 4.05 9.27
C ASN A 102 -13.50 4.86 8.01
N LYS A 103 -13.26 6.19 8.01
CA LYS A 103 -13.64 7.09 6.91
C LYS A 103 -12.40 7.54 6.13
N TRP A 104 -12.60 7.68 4.82
CA TRP A 104 -11.63 8.23 3.88
C TRP A 104 -11.90 9.71 3.65
N SER A 105 -10.86 10.50 3.50
CA SER A 105 -10.93 11.91 3.11
C SER A 105 -9.83 12.26 2.12
N LYS A 106 -10.11 13.14 1.16
CA LYS A 106 -9.09 13.73 0.27
C LYS A 106 -8.34 14.89 0.90
N THR A 107 -8.86 15.43 2.00
CA THR A 107 -8.26 16.58 2.69
C THR A 107 -7.60 16.10 3.97
N LYS A 108 -6.38 16.58 4.23
CA LYS A 108 -5.71 16.34 5.51
C LYS A 108 -6.52 17.01 6.61
N LYS A 109 -7.11 16.20 7.49
CA LYS A 109 -7.86 16.63 8.68
C LYS A 109 -7.12 16.17 9.91
N ASP A 110 -7.38 16.82 11.04
CA ASP A 110 -6.76 16.45 12.30
C ASP A 110 -7.16 15.01 12.69
N GLY A 111 -6.17 14.18 13.02
CA GLY A 111 -6.34 12.74 13.26
C GLY A 111 -6.46 11.85 12.01
N TYR A 112 -6.40 12.40 10.79
CA TYR A 112 -6.36 11.61 9.55
C TYR A 112 -4.92 11.44 9.06
N GLU A 113 -4.50 10.20 8.91
CA GLU A 113 -3.17 9.85 8.40
C GLU A 113 -3.26 9.37 6.95
N ARG A 114 -2.17 9.45 6.19
CA ARG A 114 -2.17 8.97 4.80
C ARG A 114 -2.51 7.47 4.78
N GLY A 115 -3.48 7.08 3.95
CA GLY A 115 -4.07 5.74 3.97
C GLY A 115 -3.03 4.63 3.85
N PHE A 116 -2.13 4.72 2.86
CA PHE A 116 -1.04 3.75 2.68
C PHE A 116 -0.04 3.75 3.84
N ALA A 117 0.30 4.91 4.39
CA ALA A 117 1.23 5.00 5.51
C ALA A 117 0.65 4.30 6.76
N SER A 118 -0.59 4.64 7.09
CA SER A 118 -1.25 4.23 8.32
C SER A 118 -1.74 2.77 8.28
N LEU A 119 -2.32 2.34 7.17
CA LEU A 119 -2.86 0.98 7.03
C LEU A 119 -1.77 -0.05 6.75
N PHE A 120 -0.75 0.34 5.98
CA PHE A 120 0.17 -0.61 5.37
C PHE A 120 1.62 -0.43 5.83
N LEU A 121 2.23 0.75 5.66
CA LEU A 121 3.62 0.97 6.07
C LEU A 121 3.83 0.81 7.57
N ASP A 122 2.90 1.29 8.40
CA ASP A 122 2.94 1.09 9.85
C ASP A 122 2.98 -0.39 10.23
N VAL A 123 2.22 -1.22 9.52
CA VAL A 123 2.17 -2.67 9.75
C VAL A 123 3.50 -3.30 9.39
N ILE A 124 4.09 -2.94 8.24
CA ILE A 124 5.41 -3.42 7.84
C ILE A 124 6.49 -2.98 8.81
N ILE A 125 6.52 -1.71 9.20
CA ILE A 125 7.50 -1.19 10.17
C ILE A 125 7.38 -1.97 11.48
N LYS A 126 6.15 -2.26 11.94
CA LYS A 126 5.94 -3.08 13.14
C LYS A 126 6.49 -4.49 12.96
N ILE A 127 6.22 -5.17 11.84
CA ILE A 127 6.74 -6.51 11.56
C ILE A 127 8.28 -6.51 11.51
N VAL A 128 8.88 -5.57 10.78
CA VAL A 128 10.33 -5.44 10.64
C VAL A 128 11.00 -5.18 12.00
N LYS A 129 10.48 -4.23 12.79
CA LYS A 129 10.99 -3.94 14.13
C LYS A 129 10.88 -5.16 15.04
N PHE A 130 9.74 -5.84 14.99
CA PHE A 130 9.52 -7.04 15.79
C PHE A 130 10.52 -8.15 15.44
N CYS A 131 10.74 -8.43 14.14
CA CYS A 131 11.73 -9.41 13.69
C CYS A 131 13.17 -9.05 14.07
N ASN A 132 13.52 -7.76 14.09
CA ASN A 132 14.86 -7.29 14.45
C ASN A 132 15.12 -7.27 15.96
N GLU A 133 14.12 -6.91 16.77
CA GLU A 133 14.28 -6.72 18.22
C GLU A 133 14.14 -8.04 19.00
N LYS A 134 13.33 -8.98 18.51
CA LYS A 134 13.01 -10.22 19.22
C LYS A 134 12.94 -11.42 18.29
N GLY A 135 14.02 -12.17 18.22
CA GLY A 135 13.98 -13.53 17.69
C GLY A 135 12.96 -14.36 18.47
N ASN A 136 11.89 -14.77 17.79
CA ASN A 136 10.90 -15.76 18.21
C ASN A 136 10.17 -15.46 19.54
N ASP A 137 9.07 -14.70 19.50
CA ASP A 137 8.22 -14.44 20.67
C ASP A 137 6.75 -14.75 20.31
N ASP A 138 6.00 -15.36 21.23
CA ASP A 138 4.58 -15.78 21.08
C ASP A 138 3.64 -14.64 20.62
N LYS A 139 4.07 -13.39 20.78
CA LYS A 139 3.35 -12.20 20.30
C LYS A 139 3.39 -12.06 18.78
N LEU A 140 4.45 -12.52 18.12
CA LEU A 140 4.57 -12.61 16.67
C LEU A 140 3.54 -13.62 16.15
N ALA A 141 3.54 -14.83 16.72
CA ALA A 141 2.57 -15.87 16.40
C ALA A 141 1.12 -15.42 16.65
N LYS A 142 0.83 -14.70 17.74
CA LYS A 142 -0.49 -14.11 18.01
C LYS A 142 -0.85 -12.98 17.04
N PHE A 143 0.12 -12.17 16.60
CA PHE A 143 -0.10 -11.10 15.62
C PHE A 143 -0.36 -11.65 14.21
N PHE A 144 0.38 -12.69 13.79
CA PHE A 144 0.12 -13.43 12.56
C PHE A 144 -1.16 -14.26 12.65
N SER A 145 -1.51 -14.82 13.82
CA SER A 145 -2.80 -15.49 14.04
C SER A 145 -3.99 -14.54 13.92
N ASN A 146 -3.80 -13.25 14.27
CA ASN A 146 -4.82 -12.22 14.06
C ASN A 146 -4.86 -11.66 12.62
N MET A 147 -3.85 -11.95 11.78
CA MET A 147 -3.84 -11.62 10.35
C MET A 147 -4.15 -12.80 9.43
N GLY A 148 -3.95 -14.03 9.91
CA GLY A 148 -4.30 -15.27 9.22
C GLY A 148 -5.81 -15.53 9.26
N PRO A 149 -6.37 -16.20 8.24
CA PRO A 149 -7.79 -16.54 8.24
C PRO A 149 -8.10 -17.45 9.43
N HIS A 150 -9.02 -17.01 10.28
CA HIS A 150 -9.81 -17.94 11.08
C HIS A 150 -10.57 -18.84 10.10
N VAL A 151 -10.16 -20.10 10.02
CA VAL A 151 -11.02 -21.21 9.61
C VAL A 151 -11.66 -21.76 10.88
#